data_AF-A0A7U9KWR2-F1
#
_entry.id   AF-A0A7U9KWR2-F1
#
_cell.length_a   1.000
_cell.length_b   1.000
_cell.length_c   1.000
_cell.angle_alpha   90.00
_cell.angle_beta   90.00
_cell.angle_gamma   90.00
#
_symmetry.space_group_name_H-M   'P 1'
#
loop_
_entity.id
_entity.type
_entity.pdbx_description
1 polymer ?
#
loop_
_entity_poly.entity_id
_entity_poly.type
_entity_poly.pdbx_seq_one_letter_code
_entity_poly.pdbx_strand_id
1 'polypeptide(L)'
;MAQTHWTTSMWVKRPGGCTLYPSLRSTSRPLTAGAWHVPRNHRVGWRYQVNGKWTLVLDHSHHIKGRPHWAFLETACLKGNSYPAKSKDSQGRVRNLWGKASKDWRHVDFGQTRSTKGRVTGTRKVGAAYTTMRDRPSAFVTSNLFRGAEFKNTNRCTSHSNNAWVYGMDLRAHRWGWVPSNALRGNPCLHMR
;
A
#
# COMPACT_ATOMS: atom_id res chain seq x y z
N MET A 1 3.52 23.32 1.51
CA MET A 1 3.68 21.89 1.13
C MET A 1 2.38 21.14 1.41
N ALA A 2 1.70 20.63 0.38
CA ALA A 2 0.47 19.85 0.57
C ALA A 2 0.79 18.56 1.34
N GLN A 3 0.01 18.22 2.38
CA GLN A 3 0.11 16.93 3.05
C GLN A 3 -0.29 15.82 2.08
N THR A 4 0.68 15.20 1.39
CA THR A 4 0.43 14.20 0.34
C THR A 4 0.11 12.82 0.88
N HIS A 5 0.35 12.56 2.17
CA HIS A 5 0.30 11.20 2.72
C HIS A 5 -0.76 10.98 3.81
N TRP A 6 -1.53 12.00 4.20
CA TRP A 6 -2.54 11.99 5.28
C TRP A 6 -2.36 10.85 6.30
N THR A 7 -1.35 10.98 7.15
CA THR A 7 -1.00 10.00 8.18
C THR A 7 -1.17 10.59 9.58
N THR A 8 -1.30 9.73 10.57
CA THR A 8 -1.19 10.10 11.99
C THR A 8 0.21 9.75 12.48
N SER A 9 0.96 10.72 13.00
CA SER A 9 2.28 10.44 13.57
C SER A 9 2.16 9.47 14.75
N MET A 10 2.93 8.40 14.71
CA MET A 10 3.05 7.38 15.74
C MET A 10 4.51 7.01 15.96
N TRP A 11 4.75 6.27 17.04
CA TRP A 11 6.07 5.80 17.41
C TRP A 11 6.08 4.28 17.55
N VAL A 12 7.14 3.63 17.10
CA VAL A 12 7.38 2.21 17.40
C VAL A 12 7.66 2.08 18.90
N LYS A 13 6.81 1.34 19.62
CA LYS A 13 6.88 1.20 21.09
C LYS A 13 7.46 -0.13 21.56
N ARG A 14 7.49 -1.16 20.71
CA ARG A 14 7.97 -2.50 21.07
C ARG A 14 9.47 -2.48 21.46
N PRO A 15 9.85 -3.11 22.57
CA PRO A 15 11.26 -3.37 22.90
C PRO A 15 11.97 -4.14 21.79
N GLY A 16 13.20 -3.76 21.45
CA GLY A 16 13.95 -4.38 20.34
C GLY A 16 13.53 -3.94 18.94
N GLY A 17 12.58 -3.01 18.80
CA GLY A 17 12.16 -2.48 17.49
C GLY A 17 11.21 -3.39 16.72
N CYS A 18 11.01 -3.09 15.44
CA CYS A 18 10.07 -3.79 14.57
C CYS A 18 10.56 -3.88 13.13
N THR A 19 10.13 -4.94 12.43
CA THR A 19 10.38 -5.11 11.01
C THR A 19 9.25 -4.50 10.19
N LEU A 20 9.61 -3.68 9.21
CA LEU A 20 8.77 -3.11 8.19
C LEU A 20 8.84 -3.98 6.93
N TYR A 21 7.67 -4.44 6.47
CA TYR A 21 7.50 -5.30 5.31
C TYR A 21 6.91 -4.50 4.15
N PRO A 22 7.55 -4.43 2.98
CA PRO A 22 7.04 -3.67 1.83
C PRO A 22 5.64 -4.08 1.38
N SER A 23 5.31 -5.37 1.49
CA SER A 23 4.08 -5.96 0.97
C SER A 23 3.65 -7.16 1.80
N LEU A 24 2.34 -7.41 1.86
CA LEU A 24 1.74 -8.64 2.41
C LEU A 24 1.14 -9.47 1.27
N ARG A 25 1.16 -10.80 1.38
CA ARG A 25 0.32 -11.71 0.59
C ARG A 25 -1.17 -11.49 0.87
N SER A 26 -2.04 -12.03 0.02
CA SER A 26 -3.50 -11.99 0.20
C SER A 26 -3.93 -12.57 1.55
N THR A 27 -3.23 -13.58 2.04
CA THR A 27 -3.45 -14.19 3.37
C THR A 27 -2.89 -13.35 4.53
N SER A 28 -2.46 -12.11 4.29
CA SER A 28 -1.81 -11.25 5.29
C SER A 28 -0.49 -11.83 5.84
N ARG A 29 0.21 -12.66 5.07
CA ARG A 29 1.57 -13.11 5.40
C ARG A 29 2.59 -12.10 4.84
N PRO A 30 3.61 -11.68 5.61
CA PRO A 30 4.60 -10.74 5.12
C PRO A 30 5.42 -11.29 3.96
N LEU A 31 5.79 -10.41 3.03
CA LEU A 31 6.83 -10.66 2.03
C LEU A 31 8.13 -10.03 2.54
N THR A 32 9.15 -10.86 2.78
CA THR A 32 10.43 -10.46 3.40
C THR A 32 11.36 -9.73 2.42
N ALA A 33 11.20 -9.95 1.12
CA ALA A 33 12.03 -9.30 0.11
C ALA A 33 11.90 -7.77 0.19
N GLY A 34 13.02 -7.11 0.53
CA GLY A 34 13.09 -5.67 0.73
C GLY A 34 12.62 -5.19 2.11
N ALA A 35 12.35 -6.09 3.06
CA ALA A 35 12.02 -5.74 4.45
C ALA A 35 13.21 -5.12 5.18
N TRP A 36 12.92 -4.30 6.19
CA TRP A 36 13.95 -3.65 6.99
C TRP A 36 13.51 -3.48 8.44
N HIS A 37 14.48 -3.37 9.33
CA HIS A 37 14.24 -3.18 10.74
C HIS A 37 14.28 -1.70 11.11
N VAL A 38 13.44 -1.29 12.06
CA VAL A 38 13.44 0.04 12.67
C VAL A 38 13.46 -0.09 14.20
N PRO A 39 14.24 0.74 14.91
CA PRO A 39 14.39 0.63 16.35
C PRO A 39 13.12 1.08 17.10
N ARG A 40 13.09 0.82 18.41
CA ARG A 40 12.12 1.46 19.32
C ARG A 40 12.26 2.99 19.22
N ASN A 41 11.15 3.70 19.41
CA ASN A 41 11.03 5.14 19.26
C ASN A 41 11.33 5.64 17.83
N HIS A 42 11.32 4.77 16.83
CA HIS A 42 11.28 5.19 15.44
C HIS A 42 9.93 5.83 15.10
N ARG A 43 9.96 6.98 14.41
CA ARG A 43 8.75 7.71 14.02
C ARG A 43 8.17 7.18 12.72
N VAL A 44 6.89 6.83 12.72
CA VAL A 44 6.16 6.38 11.54
C VAL A 44 4.85 7.15 11.38
N GLY A 45 4.37 7.28 10.15
CA GLY A 45 3.05 7.81 9.84
C GLY A 45 2.04 6.68 9.72
N TRP A 46 1.18 6.47 10.72
CA TRP A 46 0.08 5.52 10.66
C TRP A 46 -0.96 5.91 9.61
N ARG A 47 -1.42 4.94 8.81
CA ARG A 47 -2.37 5.19 7.73
C ARG A 47 -3.69 4.45 7.90
N TYR A 48 -3.65 3.13 8.10
CA TYR A 48 -4.80 2.31 8.47
C TYR A 48 -4.34 0.97 9.05
N GLN A 49 -5.19 0.37 9.88
CA GLN A 49 -5.02 -1.01 10.33
C GLN A 49 -5.50 -1.95 9.23
N VAL A 50 -4.65 -2.85 8.74
CA VAL A 50 -5.04 -3.84 7.72
C VAL A 50 -6.01 -4.85 8.32
N ASN A 51 -5.60 -5.39 9.47
CA ASN A 51 -6.35 -6.32 10.31
C ASN A 51 -5.80 -6.22 11.75
N GLY A 52 -6.30 -7.05 12.68
CA GLY A 52 -5.80 -7.06 14.06
C GLY A 52 -4.29 -7.32 14.21
N LYS A 53 -3.62 -7.85 13.18
CA LYS A 53 -2.19 -8.20 13.21
C LYS A 53 -1.30 -7.19 12.50
N TRP A 54 -1.75 -6.59 11.40
CA TRP A 54 -0.91 -5.76 10.54
C TRP A 54 -1.48 -4.36 10.34
N THR A 55 -0.59 -3.38 10.23
CA THR A 55 -0.91 -1.98 10.00
C THR A 55 -0.03 -1.43 8.88
N LEU A 56 -0.61 -0.60 8.01
CA LEU A 56 0.15 0.14 7.00
C LEU A 56 0.65 1.46 7.60
N VAL A 57 1.94 1.73 7.42
CA VAL A 57 2.59 2.98 7.82
C VAL A 57 3.45 3.56 6.70
N LEU A 58 3.73 4.86 6.84
CA LEU A 58 4.78 5.59 6.15
C LEU A 58 6.02 5.63 7.06
N ASP A 59 7.16 5.14 6.57
CA ASP A 59 8.45 5.37 7.22
C ASP A 59 9.01 6.73 6.77
N HIS A 60 9.15 7.66 7.71
CA HIS A 60 9.64 9.01 7.42
C HIS A 60 11.13 9.06 7.06
N SER A 61 11.93 8.08 7.50
CA SER A 61 13.39 8.11 7.35
C SER A 61 13.88 7.39 6.08
N HIS A 62 13.01 6.69 5.36
CA HIS A 62 13.46 5.71 4.36
C HIS A 62 13.58 6.20 2.93
N HIS A 63 13.39 7.50 2.71
CA HIS A 63 13.53 8.14 1.40
C HIS A 63 14.98 8.11 0.84
N ILE A 64 15.96 7.70 1.66
CA ILE A 64 17.38 7.91 1.40
C ILE A 64 18.02 6.77 0.57
N LYS A 65 17.38 5.60 0.40
CA LYS A 65 18.08 4.41 -0.17
C LYS A 65 17.28 3.56 -1.16
N GLY A 66 16.42 4.15 -2.00
CA GLY A 66 15.70 3.42 -3.06
C GLY A 66 14.74 2.34 -2.57
N ARG A 67 14.32 2.42 -1.30
CA ARG A 67 13.38 1.51 -0.65
C ARG A 67 11.99 2.17 -0.57
N PRO A 68 10.90 1.38 -0.55
CA PRO A 68 9.56 1.94 -0.46
C PRO A 68 9.34 2.65 0.87
N HIS A 69 8.68 3.80 0.84
CA HIS A 69 8.32 4.54 2.06
C HIS A 69 7.16 3.86 2.81
N TRP A 70 6.28 3.19 2.07
CA TRP A 70 5.12 2.53 2.64
C TRP A 70 5.46 1.11 3.02
N ALA A 71 5.10 0.70 4.23
CA ALA A 71 5.31 -0.65 4.69
C ALA A 71 4.24 -1.10 5.66
N PHE A 72 4.13 -2.41 5.79
CA PHE A 72 3.33 -3.11 6.77
C PHE A 72 4.18 -3.45 7.98
N LEU A 73 3.61 -3.31 9.15
CA LEU A 73 4.26 -3.68 10.40
C LEU A 73 3.25 -4.30 11.34
N GLU A 74 3.70 -5.09 12.31
CA GLU A 74 2.78 -5.70 13.27
C GLU A 74 2.09 -4.63 14.12
N THR A 75 0.76 -4.66 14.22
CA THR A 75 -0.02 -3.67 14.99
C THR A 75 0.45 -3.56 16.45
N ALA A 76 0.90 -4.66 17.05
CA ALA A 76 1.44 -4.68 18.41
C ALA A 76 2.72 -3.84 18.59
N CYS A 77 3.45 -3.51 17.52
CA CYS A 77 4.56 -2.56 17.58
C CYS A 77 4.14 -1.12 17.88
N LEU A 78 2.88 -0.77 17.62
CA LEU A 78 2.32 0.55 17.88
C LEU A 78 1.47 0.55 19.16
N LYS A 79 1.47 -0.54 19.94
CA LYS A 79 0.74 -0.61 21.21
C LYS A 79 1.20 0.51 22.14
N GLY A 80 0.25 1.25 22.70
CA GLY A 80 0.51 2.43 23.55
C GLY A 80 0.51 3.77 22.80
N ASN A 81 0.29 3.79 21.47
CA ASN A 81 -0.04 5.03 20.76
C ASN A 81 -1.54 5.34 20.83
N SER A 82 -1.89 6.62 20.67
CA SER A 82 -3.26 7.08 20.54
C SER A 82 -3.72 7.06 19.09
N TYR A 83 -4.82 6.37 18.82
CA TYR A 83 -5.47 6.34 17.51
C TYR A 83 -6.53 7.45 17.40
N PRO A 84 -6.70 8.09 16.23
CA PRO A 84 -7.73 9.12 16.04
C PRO A 84 -9.14 8.58 16.32
N ALA A 85 -10.01 9.38 16.93
CA ALA A 85 -11.38 8.95 17.28
C ALA A 85 -12.14 8.41 16.05
N LYS A 86 -12.05 9.07 14.90
CA LYS A 86 -12.68 8.65 13.64
C LYS A 86 -12.18 7.32 13.05
N SER A 87 -11.09 6.77 13.58
CA SER A 87 -10.59 5.43 13.22
C SER A 87 -11.18 4.31 14.06
N LYS A 88 -11.94 4.63 15.12
CA LYS A 88 -12.47 3.67 16.08
C LYS A 88 -13.94 3.35 15.82
N ASP A 89 -14.40 2.18 16.25
CA ASP A 89 -15.82 1.82 16.31
C ASP A 89 -16.47 2.33 17.61
N SER A 90 -17.76 2.05 17.79
CA SER A 90 -18.52 2.44 19.00
C SER A 90 -17.99 1.80 20.29
N GLN A 91 -17.18 0.75 20.20
CA GLN A 91 -16.52 0.08 21.33
C GLN A 91 -15.08 0.56 21.53
N GLY A 92 -14.65 1.60 20.80
CA GLY A 92 -13.30 2.17 20.90
C GLY A 92 -12.20 1.36 20.22
N ARG A 93 -12.55 0.29 19.48
CA ARG A 93 -11.57 -0.56 18.77
C ARG A 93 -11.23 0.07 17.42
N VAL A 94 -9.96 0.00 17.03
CA VAL A 94 -9.52 0.51 15.72
C VAL A 94 -10.13 -0.32 14.61
N ARG A 95 -10.83 0.34 13.68
CA ARG A 95 -11.49 -0.30 12.55
C ARG A 95 -10.47 -0.79 11.53
N ASN A 96 -10.60 -2.04 11.14
CA ASN A 96 -9.82 -2.59 10.03
C ASN A 96 -10.21 -1.89 8.73
N LEU A 97 -9.20 -1.68 7.88
CA LEU A 97 -9.31 -1.06 6.57
C LEU A 97 -10.01 0.29 6.59
N TRP A 98 -9.87 1.06 7.67
CA TRP A 98 -10.38 2.43 7.75
C TRP A 98 -9.22 3.41 7.91
N GLY A 99 -9.14 4.39 7.02
CA GLY A 99 -8.04 5.36 7.02
C GLY A 99 -8.48 6.74 6.58
N LYS A 100 -7.63 7.73 6.84
CA LYS A 100 -7.86 9.12 6.44
C LYS A 100 -7.48 9.33 4.97
N ALA A 101 -8.41 9.83 4.16
CA ALA A 101 -8.19 10.27 2.78
C ALA A 101 -8.60 11.74 2.67
N SER A 102 -7.62 12.66 2.64
CA SER A 102 -7.92 14.10 2.76
C SER A 102 -8.61 14.44 4.08
N LYS A 103 -9.70 15.20 4.04
CA LYS A 103 -10.52 15.54 5.22
C LYS A 103 -11.42 14.39 5.69
N ASP A 104 -11.61 13.37 4.86
CA ASP A 104 -12.57 12.29 5.08
C ASP A 104 -11.91 11.00 5.57
N TRP A 105 -12.71 10.14 6.17
CA TRP A 105 -12.34 8.79 6.57
C TRP A 105 -13.15 7.78 5.79
N ARG A 106 -12.51 6.78 5.21
CA ARG A 106 -13.21 5.79 4.40
C ARG A 106 -12.62 4.40 4.48
N HIS A 107 -13.41 3.42 4.03
CA HIS A 107 -12.97 2.06 3.83
C HIS A 107 -11.90 1.99 2.74
N VAL A 108 -10.88 1.17 2.95
CA VAL A 108 -9.82 0.85 1.99
C VAL A 108 -10.19 -0.48 1.33
N ASP A 109 -10.25 -0.51 0.01
CA ASP A 109 -10.37 -1.78 -0.71
C ASP A 109 -8.99 -2.45 -0.76
N PHE A 110 -8.76 -3.42 0.13
CA PHE A 110 -7.48 -4.13 0.23
C PHE A 110 -7.32 -5.26 -0.82
N GLY A 111 -8.19 -5.30 -1.83
CA GLY A 111 -7.93 -6.01 -3.10
C GLY A 111 -7.71 -7.52 -2.99
N GLN A 112 -8.17 -8.17 -1.92
CA GLN A 112 -7.97 -9.61 -1.72
C GLN A 112 -8.83 -10.46 -2.65
N THR A 113 -10.02 -9.97 -3.02
CA THR A 113 -10.91 -10.65 -3.95
C THR A 113 -10.79 -10.04 -5.34
N ARG A 114 -10.81 -10.91 -6.37
CA ARG A 114 -10.89 -10.48 -7.76
C ARG A 114 -12.21 -9.75 -7.94
N SER A 115 -12.17 -8.42 -7.97
CA SER A 115 -13.32 -7.70 -8.49
C SER A 115 -13.40 -8.00 -9.99
N THR A 116 -14.59 -8.31 -10.50
CA THR A 116 -14.89 -8.62 -11.91
C THR A 116 -14.60 -7.47 -12.89
N LYS A 117 -13.85 -6.46 -12.46
CA LYS A 117 -13.70 -5.15 -13.09
C LYS A 117 -12.71 -5.15 -14.28
N GLY A 118 -12.60 -6.24 -15.05
CA GLY A 118 -11.83 -6.25 -16.30
C GLY A 118 -11.34 -7.61 -16.77
N ARG A 119 -11.15 -7.72 -18.09
CA ARG A 119 -10.53 -8.88 -18.75
C ARG A 119 -9.02 -8.75 -18.64
N VAL A 120 -8.34 -9.82 -18.22
CA VAL A 120 -6.86 -9.86 -18.22
C VAL A 120 -6.38 -9.80 -19.66
N THR A 121 -5.47 -8.88 -19.97
CA THR A 121 -4.96 -8.66 -21.33
C THR A 121 -3.48 -9.00 -21.46
N GLY A 122 -2.79 -9.27 -20.35
CA GLY A 122 -1.42 -9.73 -20.37
C GLY A 122 -0.73 -9.62 -19.02
N THR A 123 0.58 -9.89 -19.04
CA THR A 123 1.48 -9.68 -17.91
C THR A 123 2.57 -8.70 -18.33
N ARG A 124 2.85 -7.71 -17.50
CA ARG A 124 3.92 -6.73 -17.71
C ARG A 124 4.84 -6.71 -16.51
N LYS A 125 6.12 -6.40 -16.75
CA LYS A 125 7.10 -6.15 -15.68
C LYS A 125 7.05 -4.69 -15.25
N VAL A 126 7.25 -4.43 -13.97
CA VAL A 126 7.52 -3.09 -13.45
C VAL A 126 8.83 -2.56 -14.03
N GLY A 127 8.84 -1.27 -14.39
CA GLY A 127 9.93 -0.54 -15.02
C GLY A 127 11.16 -0.33 -14.13
N ALA A 128 11.84 0.80 -14.30
CA ALA A 128 13.15 1.05 -13.67
C ALA A 128 13.10 1.27 -12.16
N ALA A 129 11.99 1.81 -11.64
CA ALA A 129 11.78 2.06 -10.21
C ALA A 129 10.66 1.16 -9.65
N TYR A 130 10.62 1.03 -8.32
CA TYR A 130 9.44 0.43 -7.67
C TYR A 130 8.21 1.33 -7.86
N THR A 131 7.01 0.77 -7.71
CA THR A 131 5.76 1.53 -7.70
C THR A 131 4.84 1.10 -6.57
N THR A 132 3.87 1.96 -6.26
CA THR A 132 2.84 1.66 -5.25
C THR A 132 1.59 1.17 -5.95
N MET A 133 1.09 0.01 -5.52
CA MET A 133 -0.25 -0.44 -5.87
C MET A 133 -1.25 0.19 -4.91
N ARG A 134 -2.41 0.59 -5.44
CA ARG A 134 -3.41 1.35 -4.68
C ARG A 134 -4.81 0.77 -4.81
N ASP A 135 -5.66 1.08 -3.83
CA ASP A 135 -7.08 0.67 -3.82
C ASP A 135 -7.89 1.40 -4.91
N ARG A 136 -7.52 2.65 -5.19
CA ARG A 136 -8.01 3.49 -6.29
C ARG A 136 -6.86 4.35 -6.82
N PRO A 137 -6.98 4.90 -8.05
CA PRO A 137 -6.03 5.87 -8.57
C PRO A 137 -5.72 6.97 -7.54
N SER A 138 -4.43 7.22 -7.30
CA SER A 138 -3.93 8.25 -6.37
C SER A 138 -4.44 8.17 -4.92
N ALA A 139 -4.93 7.01 -4.47
CA ALA A 139 -5.54 6.85 -3.14
C ALA A 139 -4.69 6.05 -2.15
N PHE A 140 -5.25 5.09 -1.40
CA PHE A 140 -4.51 4.34 -0.38
C PHE A 140 -3.55 3.34 -1.02
N VAL A 141 -2.31 3.30 -0.52
CA VAL A 141 -1.36 2.25 -0.87
C VAL A 141 -1.82 0.93 -0.26
N THR A 142 -1.74 -0.15 -1.04
CA THR A 142 -2.12 -1.52 -0.64
C THR A 142 -1.01 -2.54 -0.87
N SER A 143 0.04 -2.19 -1.64
CA SER A 143 1.26 -2.98 -1.83
C SER A 143 2.34 -2.12 -2.46
N ASN A 144 3.60 -2.56 -2.40
CA ASN A 144 4.67 -2.07 -3.25
C ASN A 144 5.08 -3.14 -4.27
N LEU A 145 5.25 -2.74 -5.52
CA LEU A 145 5.79 -3.58 -6.59
C LEU A 145 7.22 -3.15 -6.89
N PHE A 146 8.17 -4.06 -6.73
CA PHE A 146 9.58 -3.80 -6.98
C PHE A 146 9.91 -3.80 -8.47
N ARG A 147 11.05 -3.18 -8.84
CA ARG A 147 11.62 -3.27 -10.19
C ARG A 147 11.62 -4.73 -10.68
N GLY A 148 11.13 -4.94 -11.90
CA GLY A 148 11.10 -6.26 -12.52
C GLY A 148 10.00 -7.20 -12.01
N ALA A 149 9.25 -6.84 -10.97
CA ALA A 149 8.11 -7.62 -10.52
C ALA A 149 7.05 -7.73 -11.63
N GLU A 150 6.38 -8.88 -11.69
CA GLU A 150 5.33 -9.14 -12.66
C GLU A 150 3.96 -8.67 -12.17
N PHE A 151 3.20 -8.08 -13.09
CA PHE A 151 1.87 -7.56 -12.86
C PHE A 151 0.94 -8.01 -13.99
N LYS A 152 -0.12 -8.75 -13.64
CA LYS A 152 -1.18 -9.11 -14.60
C LYS A 152 -2.10 -7.93 -14.78
N ASN A 153 -2.02 -7.25 -15.92
CA ASN A 153 -2.87 -6.10 -16.21
C ASN A 153 -4.19 -6.53 -16.86
N THR A 154 -5.25 -5.76 -16.60
CA THR A 154 -6.53 -5.89 -17.31
C THR A 154 -6.63 -4.87 -18.44
N ASN A 155 -7.74 -4.90 -19.18
CA ASN A 155 -8.14 -3.85 -20.12
C ASN A 155 -8.68 -2.57 -19.44
N ARG A 156 -8.65 -2.47 -18.11
CA ARG A 156 -9.25 -1.34 -17.40
C ARG A 156 -8.20 -0.28 -17.08
N CYS A 157 -8.29 0.82 -17.82
CA CYS A 157 -7.48 2.02 -17.64
C CYS A 157 -8.35 3.20 -17.20
N THR A 158 -7.78 4.17 -16.50
CA THR A 158 -8.50 5.43 -16.19
C THR A 158 -8.57 6.38 -17.38
N SER A 159 -7.61 6.27 -18.30
CA SER A 159 -7.53 7.04 -19.56
C SER A 159 -6.52 6.38 -20.49
N HIS A 160 -6.37 6.91 -21.71
CA HIS A 160 -5.37 6.47 -22.69
C HIS A 160 -4.21 7.48 -22.77
N SER A 161 -3.58 7.74 -21.62
CA SER A 161 -2.51 8.74 -21.48
C SER A 161 -1.34 8.22 -20.65
N ASN A 162 -0.21 8.93 -20.68
CA ASN A 162 0.97 8.61 -19.85
C ASN A 162 0.72 8.72 -18.34
N ASN A 163 -0.36 9.38 -17.92
CA ASN A 163 -0.74 9.53 -16.52
C ASN A 163 -1.88 8.57 -16.12
N ALA A 164 -2.26 7.64 -17.01
CA ALA A 164 -3.31 6.68 -16.74
C ALA A 164 -2.91 5.69 -15.64
N TRP A 165 -3.90 5.17 -14.93
CA TRP A 165 -3.77 4.04 -14.02
C TRP A 165 -4.36 2.81 -14.68
N VAL A 166 -3.73 1.65 -14.46
CA VAL A 166 -4.22 0.35 -14.93
C VAL A 166 -4.58 -0.53 -13.74
N TYR A 167 -5.71 -1.23 -13.83
CA TYR A 167 -6.12 -2.21 -12.85
C TYR A 167 -5.50 -3.58 -13.15
N GLY A 168 -5.17 -4.35 -12.12
CA GLY A 168 -4.54 -5.66 -12.32
C GLY A 168 -4.16 -6.33 -11.01
N MET A 169 -3.36 -7.39 -11.12
CA MET A 169 -2.95 -8.25 -10.01
C MET A 169 -1.42 -8.26 -9.83
N ASP A 170 -0.99 -7.95 -8.61
CA ASP A 170 0.35 -8.25 -8.11
C ASP A 170 0.49 -9.77 -7.94
N LEU A 171 1.36 -10.40 -8.73
CA LEU A 171 1.56 -11.86 -8.69
C LEU A 171 2.25 -12.33 -7.41
N ARG A 172 3.02 -11.49 -6.73
CA ARG A 172 3.69 -11.87 -5.48
C ARG A 172 2.76 -11.73 -4.28
N ALA A 173 1.99 -10.65 -4.25
CA ALA A 173 1.03 -10.40 -3.17
C ALA A 173 -0.30 -11.13 -3.38
N HIS A 174 -0.60 -11.65 -4.57
CA HIS A 174 -1.92 -12.18 -4.94
C HIS A 174 -3.05 -11.18 -4.64
N ARG A 175 -2.80 -9.90 -4.93
CA ARG A 175 -3.71 -8.80 -4.61
C ARG A 175 -4.02 -7.99 -5.85
N TRP A 176 -5.27 -7.59 -5.99
CA TRP A 176 -5.74 -6.70 -7.04
C TRP A 176 -5.62 -5.23 -6.64
N GLY A 177 -5.34 -4.37 -7.60
CA GLY A 177 -5.24 -2.94 -7.35
C GLY A 177 -4.85 -2.15 -8.59
N TRP A 178 -4.64 -0.86 -8.38
CA TRP A 178 -4.28 0.10 -9.42
C TRP A 178 -2.81 0.48 -9.33
N VAL A 179 -2.14 0.56 -10.46
CA VAL A 179 -0.78 1.11 -10.59
C VAL A 179 -0.73 2.16 -11.68
N PRO A 180 0.17 3.16 -11.60
CA PRO A 180 0.44 4.03 -12.73
C PRO A 180 0.88 3.19 -13.93
N SER A 181 0.22 3.36 -15.07
CA SER A 181 0.47 2.56 -16.28
C SER A 181 1.88 2.76 -16.83
N ASN A 182 2.41 3.98 -16.74
CA ASN A 182 3.80 4.31 -17.08
C ASN A 182 4.85 3.67 -16.18
N ALA A 183 4.48 3.12 -15.02
CA ALA A 183 5.38 2.34 -14.16
C ALA A 183 5.58 0.91 -14.70
N LEU A 184 4.79 0.48 -15.68
CA LEU A 184 4.90 -0.83 -16.34
C LEU A 184 5.59 -0.68 -17.70
N ARG A 185 6.46 -1.65 -18.04
CA ARG A 185 7.14 -1.65 -19.34
C ARG A 185 6.13 -1.65 -20.50
N GLY A 186 6.32 -0.74 -21.44
CA GLY A 186 5.48 -0.58 -22.63
C GLY A 186 4.14 0.14 -22.40
N ASN A 187 3.88 0.67 -21.20
CA ASN A 187 2.69 1.46 -20.86
C ASN A 187 1.37 0.89 -21.45
N PRO A 188 0.73 -0.09 -20.78
CA PRO A 188 -0.39 -0.83 -21.38
C PRO A 188 -1.60 0.03 -21.75
N CYS A 189 -1.80 1.19 -21.13
CA CYS A 189 -2.98 2.02 -21.37
C CYS A 189 -2.92 2.85 -22.66
N LEU A 190 -1.73 3.09 -23.22
CA LEU A 190 -1.59 3.82 -24.49
C LEU A 190 -2.08 3.02 -25.71
N HIS A 191 -2.07 1.69 -25.59
CA HIS A 191 -2.32 0.77 -26.70
C HIS A 191 -3.66 0.02 -26.58
N MET A 192 -4.39 0.24 -25.49
CA MET A 192 -5.73 -0.30 -25.31
C MET A 192 -6.72 0.65 -25.98
N ARG A 193 -7.53 0.14 -26.91
CA ARG A 193 -8.72 0.80 -27.44
C ARG A 193 -9.95 0.06 -26.93
#